data_AF-A0AA40EVM5-F1
#
_entry.id   AF-A0AA40EVM5-F1
#
_cell.length_a   1.000
_cell.length_b   1.000
_cell.length_c   1.000
_cell.angle_alpha   90.00
_cell.angle_beta   90.00
_cell.angle_gamma   90.00
#
_symmetry.space_group_name_H-M   'P 1'
#
loop_
_entity.id
_entity.type
_entity.pdbx_description
1 polymer ?
#
loop_
_entity_poly.entity_id
_entity_poly.type
_entity_poly.pdbx_seq_one_letter_code
_entity_poly.pdbx_strand_id
1 'polypeptide(L)'
;MSTLKRKAANQAAGSDAKKTKQNGNIMSFFATPKPAAASSSTSTSAAEPTALKFNKQKWADGLTPEQRELLKLEIDTLDVSWLALLKDEILTKEFLDLKRWLARETREKRTWFPPQEDVYSWSRHTPFHTVKVVIVGQDPYHNNSQAHGLAFSVRAPTPAPPSLRNMYICLKNDYPSFVPPPAKGGLLTPWARRGVLLINTCLTVRAHEANSHANHGWERFTQRVIDLVATKRARGVVFMAWGTPAGKRVVKVDGGKHLVLKAVHPSPLSASRGFFTCGHFKKANEWLVTRYGEGGEVDWALVEGGSVLGEAAVVEEEVEEERPVSRLSETVKEGVRRGLRKTAAAEEVENVAPEEEE
;
A
#
# COMPACT_ATOMS: atom_id res chain seq x y z
N MET A 1 -51.58 -17.89 16.63
CA MET A 1 -52.93 -18.34 16.25
C MET A 1 -53.41 -17.49 15.07
N SER A 2 -53.57 -18.13 13.90
CA SER A 2 -54.45 -17.74 12.77
C SER A 2 -54.13 -16.44 11.98
N THR A 3 -54.10 -16.36 10.64
CA THR A 3 -54.25 -17.31 9.52
C THR A 3 -53.72 -16.67 8.22
N LEU A 4 -53.30 -17.51 7.29
CA LEU A 4 -53.00 -17.25 5.88
C LEU A 4 -54.24 -16.86 5.06
N LYS A 5 -54.04 -16.16 3.93
CA LYS A 5 -54.69 -16.53 2.64
C LYS A 5 -53.97 -15.97 1.41
N ARG A 6 -53.46 -16.90 0.60
CA ARG A 6 -53.15 -16.74 -0.84
C ARG A 6 -54.45 -16.75 -1.64
N LYS A 7 -54.45 -16.12 -2.82
CA LYS A 7 -55.25 -16.58 -3.97
C LYS A 7 -54.48 -16.33 -5.26
N ALA A 8 -54.43 -17.37 -6.09
CA ALA A 8 -53.76 -17.45 -7.38
C ALA A 8 -54.75 -17.29 -8.54
N ALA A 9 -54.18 -16.90 -9.69
CA ALA A 9 -54.46 -17.29 -11.07
C ALA A 9 -55.89 -17.17 -11.66
N ASN A 10 -55.98 -16.56 -12.85
CA ASN A 10 -56.33 -17.35 -14.05
C ASN A 10 -55.76 -16.75 -15.35
N GLN A 11 -55.40 -17.66 -16.25
CA GLN A 11 -54.81 -17.47 -17.58
C GLN A 11 -55.88 -17.39 -18.69
N ALA A 12 -55.42 -17.04 -19.89
CA ALA A 12 -55.74 -17.59 -21.23
C ALA A 12 -56.07 -16.46 -22.25
N ALA A 13 -55.80 -16.55 -23.55
CA ALA A 13 -54.92 -17.33 -24.44
C ALA A 13 -55.24 -16.87 -25.88
N GLY A 14 -54.31 -17.07 -26.83
CA GLY A 14 -54.51 -16.99 -28.29
C GLY A 14 -53.36 -16.21 -28.97
N SER A 15 -52.31 -16.81 -29.54
CA SER A 15 -52.19 -17.63 -30.78
C SER A 15 -52.66 -16.87 -32.03
N ASP A 16 -52.02 -16.84 -33.20
CA ASP A 16 -50.92 -17.58 -33.83
C ASP A 16 -50.53 -16.79 -35.11
N ALA A 17 -49.28 -16.88 -35.58
CA ALA A 17 -48.96 -16.98 -37.02
C ALA A 17 -47.45 -17.15 -37.27
N LYS A 18 -47.15 -18.09 -38.16
CA LYS A 18 -45.87 -18.77 -38.43
C LYS A 18 -45.53 -18.64 -39.91
N LYS A 19 -44.25 -18.46 -40.26
CA LYS A 19 -43.56 -19.02 -41.46
C LYS A 19 -42.10 -18.52 -41.51
N THR A 20 -41.18 -19.07 -42.29
CA THR A 20 -40.36 -20.30 -42.15
C THR A 20 -39.16 -20.18 -43.11
N LYS A 21 -37.93 -20.48 -42.64
CA LYS A 21 -36.68 -20.98 -43.28
C LYS A 21 -36.13 -20.38 -44.60
N GLN A 22 -34.79 -20.21 -44.69
CA GLN A 22 -33.84 -21.23 -45.21
C GLN A 22 -32.33 -20.85 -45.14
N ASN A 23 -31.51 -21.84 -44.76
CA ASN A 23 -30.17 -22.30 -45.23
C ASN A 23 -29.02 -21.30 -45.48
N GLY A 24 -27.88 -21.43 -44.78
CA GLY A 24 -26.67 -22.21 -45.19
C GLY A 24 -25.48 -21.22 -45.10
N ASN A 25 -24.22 -21.54 -44.78
CA ASN A 25 -23.41 -22.73 -44.95
C ASN A 25 -22.22 -22.68 -43.95
N ILE A 26 -21.78 -23.85 -43.52
CA ILE A 26 -20.54 -24.12 -42.78
C ILE A 26 -19.45 -24.39 -43.84
N MET A 27 -18.21 -23.95 -43.61
CA MET A 27 -16.94 -24.32 -44.32
C MET A 27 -16.09 -23.08 -44.65
N SER A 28 -15.08 -22.81 -43.83
CA SER A 28 -13.76 -22.31 -44.28
C SER A 28 -12.78 -22.34 -43.09
N PHE A 29 -12.36 -23.55 -42.72
CA PHE A 29 -11.16 -23.79 -41.92
C PHE A 29 -10.00 -24.09 -42.89
N PHE A 30 -8.80 -23.60 -42.54
CA PHE A 30 -7.51 -23.66 -43.27
C PHE A 30 -7.20 -22.54 -44.27
N ALA A 31 -6.51 -21.52 -43.76
CA ALA A 31 -5.56 -20.72 -44.54
C ALA A 31 -4.25 -20.59 -43.72
N THR A 32 -3.16 -21.10 -44.27
CA THR A 32 -1.79 -20.98 -43.76
C THR A 32 -1.18 -19.63 -44.18
N PRO A 33 -0.44 -18.92 -43.31
CA PRO A 33 0.38 -17.79 -43.74
C PRO A 33 1.82 -18.23 -44.08
N LYS A 34 2.35 -17.77 -45.22
CA LYS A 34 3.78 -17.83 -45.63
C LYS A 34 4.51 -16.56 -45.12
N PRO A 35 5.85 -16.59 -44.91
CA PRO A 35 6.52 -15.78 -43.88
C PRO A 35 7.21 -14.50 -44.36
N ALA A 36 7.62 -13.73 -43.35
CA ALA A 36 8.73 -12.76 -43.24
C ALA A 36 8.43 -11.28 -43.53
N ALA A 37 8.45 -10.46 -42.48
CA ALA A 37 9.55 -9.52 -42.22
C ALA A 37 9.48 -9.03 -40.77
N ALA A 38 10.61 -9.10 -40.07
CA ALA A 38 10.76 -8.67 -38.69
C ALA A 38 10.68 -7.13 -38.58
N SER A 39 9.85 -6.63 -37.67
CA SER A 39 10.01 -5.28 -37.12
C SER A 39 9.70 -5.29 -35.63
N SER A 40 10.75 -5.02 -34.85
CA SER A 40 10.79 -4.62 -33.44
C SER A 40 9.44 -4.40 -32.75
N SER A 41 9.10 -5.31 -31.84
CA SER A 41 8.03 -5.13 -30.86
C SER A 41 8.41 -4.04 -29.86
N THR A 42 7.98 -2.80 -30.12
CA THR A 42 7.92 -1.77 -29.09
C THR A 42 6.81 -2.18 -28.12
N SER A 43 7.20 -2.61 -26.93
CA SER A 43 6.30 -2.86 -25.81
C SER A 43 5.49 -1.60 -25.54
N THR A 44 4.22 -1.63 -25.93
CA THR A 44 3.27 -0.57 -25.61
C THR A 44 2.92 -0.71 -24.13
N SER A 45 3.76 -0.09 -23.30
CA SER A 45 3.40 0.29 -21.94
C SER A 45 2.06 1.01 -22.02
N ALA A 46 1.00 0.36 -21.50
CA ALA A 46 -0.29 0.99 -21.32
C ALA A 46 -0.13 2.12 -20.30
N ALA A 47 0.19 3.31 -20.80
CA ALA A 47 0.28 4.52 -20.02
C ALA A 47 -1.07 4.75 -19.35
N GLU A 48 -1.06 4.75 -18.01
CA GLU A 48 -2.16 5.27 -17.21
C GLU A 48 -2.47 6.71 -17.69
N PRO A 49 -3.75 7.13 -17.68
CA PRO A 49 -4.12 8.41 -18.27
C PRO A 49 -3.33 9.53 -17.59
N THR A 50 -2.42 10.11 -18.37
CA THR A 50 -1.67 11.32 -18.09
C THR A 50 -2.57 12.34 -17.42
N ALA A 51 -2.08 12.87 -16.29
CA ALA A 51 -2.71 13.92 -15.51
C ALA A 51 -3.44 14.92 -16.42
N LEU A 52 -4.77 14.92 -16.31
CA LEU A 52 -5.62 15.97 -16.87
C LEU A 52 -5.03 17.33 -16.48
N LYS A 53 -4.99 18.24 -17.46
CA LYS A 53 -4.52 19.64 -17.39
C LYS A 53 -5.29 20.46 -16.35
N PHE A 54 -5.23 20.09 -15.07
CA PHE A 54 -5.84 20.83 -13.99
C PHE A 54 -4.97 22.02 -13.64
N ASN A 55 -5.40 23.21 -14.05
CA ASN A 55 -4.75 24.45 -13.66
C ASN A 55 -5.31 24.88 -12.29
N LYS A 56 -4.56 24.56 -11.23
CA LYS A 56 -4.88 24.89 -9.83
C LYS A 56 -5.10 26.39 -9.62
N GLN A 57 -4.27 27.23 -10.24
CA GLN A 57 -4.35 28.68 -10.10
C GLN A 57 -5.66 29.22 -10.71
N LYS A 58 -5.95 28.85 -11.96
CA LYS A 58 -7.19 29.25 -12.63
C LYS A 58 -8.44 28.77 -11.88
N TRP A 59 -8.41 27.56 -11.31
CA TRP A 59 -9.51 27.07 -10.50
C TRP A 59 -9.68 27.89 -9.21
N ALA A 60 -8.59 28.15 -8.49
CA ALA A 60 -8.61 28.96 -7.27
C ALA A 60 -9.07 30.41 -7.54
N ASP A 61 -8.71 30.96 -8.70
CA ASP A 61 -9.11 32.31 -9.11
C ASP A 61 -10.61 32.44 -9.39
N GLY A 62 -11.27 31.34 -9.76
CA GLY A 62 -12.72 31.29 -9.96
C GLY A 62 -13.54 31.15 -8.67
N LEU A 63 -12.91 30.97 -7.50
CA LEU A 63 -13.60 30.85 -6.22
C LEU A 63 -14.07 32.20 -5.70
N THR A 64 -15.22 32.21 -5.02
CA THR A 64 -15.68 33.40 -4.29
C THR A 64 -14.71 33.75 -3.15
N PRO A 65 -14.70 35.00 -2.65
CA PRO A 65 -13.84 35.38 -1.53
C PRO A 65 -14.04 34.48 -0.29
N GLU A 66 -15.29 34.17 0.06
CA GLU A 66 -15.61 33.27 1.18
C GLU A 66 -15.09 31.85 0.94
N GLN A 67 -15.27 31.30 -0.27
CA GLN A 67 -14.75 29.98 -0.60
C GLN A 67 -13.22 29.94 -0.52
N ARG A 68 -12.53 30.98 -1.00
CA ARG A 68 -11.07 31.06 -0.97
C ARG A 68 -10.55 31.12 0.47
N GLU A 69 -11.24 31.83 1.36
CA GLU A 69 -10.91 31.89 2.78
C GLU A 69 -11.12 30.52 3.44
N LEU A 70 -12.30 29.93 3.27
CA LEU A 70 -12.65 28.63 3.88
C LEU A 70 -11.78 27.48 3.36
N LEU A 71 -11.39 27.52 2.09
CA LEU A 71 -10.62 26.47 1.42
C LEU A 71 -9.12 26.74 1.34
N LYS A 72 -8.62 27.75 2.05
CA LYS A 72 -7.20 28.14 2.00
C LYS A 72 -6.28 26.94 2.27
N LEU A 73 -6.62 26.12 3.25
CA LEU A 73 -5.80 24.96 3.62
C LEU A 73 -5.74 23.90 2.52
N GLU A 74 -6.87 23.61 1.88
CA GLU A 74 -6.99 22.67 0.76
C GLU A 74 -6.24 23.20 -0.46
N ILE A 75 -6.39 24.50 -0.76
CA ILE A 75 -5.66 25.17 -1.83
C ILE A 75 -4.16 25.09 -1.56
N ASP A 76 -3.68 25.30 -0.34
CA ASP A 76 -2.24 25.35 -0.08
C ASP A 76 -1.61 23.97 -0.01
N THR A 77 -2.31 23.00 0.60
CA THR A 77 -1.66 21.78 1.11
C THR A 77 -2.20 20.46 0.54
N LEU A 78 -3.38 20.45 -0.11
CA LEU A 78 -3.86 19.24 -0.77
C LEU A 78 -3.05 19.01 -2.06
N ASP A 79 -2.56 17.78 -2.25
CA ASP A 79 -1.81 17.44 -3.46
C ASP A 79 -2.64 17.70 -4.73
N VAL A 80 -1.99 18.20 -5.77
CA VAL A 80 -2.68 18.68 -6.99
C VAL A 80 -3.45 17.58 -7.70
N SER A 81 -2.96 16.34 -7.66
CA SER A 81 -3.64 15.20 -8.30
C SER A 81 -4.93 14.82 -7.58
N TRP A 82 -4.96 14.97 -6.26
CA TRP A 82 -6.15 14.80 -5.45
C TRP A 82 -7.11 15.98 -5.56
N LEU A 83 -6.59 17.21 -5.53
CA LEU A 83 -7.39 18.42 -5.68
C LEU A 83 -8.15 18.44 -7.01
N ALA A 84 -7.53 17.99 -8.10
CA ALA A 84 -8.18 17.87 -9.40
C ALA A 84 -9.44 16.99 -9.38
N LEU A 85 -9.47 15.96 -8.52
CA LEU A 85 -10.57 15.00 -8.39
C LEU A 85 -11.59 15.41 -7.30
N LEU A 86 -11.14 16.17 -6.30
CA LEU A 86 -11.94 16.55 -5.13
C LEU A 86 -12.48 17.98 -5.20
N LYS A 87 -12.09 18.77 -6.19
CA LYS A 87 -12.47 20.18 -6.34
C LYS A 87 -13.98 20.43 -6.22
N ASP A 88 -14.81 19.52 -6.72
CA ASP A 88 -16.27 19.66 -6.66
C ASP A 88 -16.80 19.25 -5.29
N GLU A 89 -16.19 18.25 -4.64
CA GLU A 89 -16.57 17.80 -3.28
C GLU A 89 -16.29 18.89 -2.25
N ILE A 90 -15.14 19.56 -2.33
CA ILE A 90 -14.76 20.60 -1.37
C ILE A 90 -15.58 21.90 -1.54
N LEU A 91 -16.32 22.04 -2.64
CA LEU A 91 -17.26 23.14 -2.86
C LEU A 91 -18.69 22.81 -2.42
N THR A 92 -18.96 21.58 -1.99
CA THR A 92 -20.27 21.20 -1.46
C THR A 92 -20.59 21.98 -0.19
N LYS A 93 -21.89 22.20 0.06
CA LYS A 93 -22.35 22.88 1.26
C LYS A 93 -21.83 22.20 2.52
N GLU A 94 -21.84 20.87 2.53
CA GLU A 94 -21.45 20.07 3.69
C GLU A 94 -19.96 20.19 4.01
N PHE A 95 -19.09 20.24 2.98
CA PHE A 95 -17.67 20.48 3.22
C PHE A 95 -17.41 21.92 3.70
N LEU A 96 -18.07 22.92 3.11
CA LEU A 96 -17.93 24.31 3.56
C LEU A 96 -18.45 24.50 5.00
N ASP A 97 -19.53 23.81 5.39
CA ASP A 97 -20.02 23.82 6.77
C ASP A 97 -19.02 23.17 7.75
N LEU A 98 -18.36 22.08 7.35
CA LEU A 98 -17.23 21.51 8.10
C LEU A 98 -16.11 22.55 8.29
N LYS A 99 -15.73 23.29 7.25
CA LYS A 99 -14.68 24.33 7.34
C LYS A 99 -15.08 25.46 8.29
N ARG A 100 -16.33 25.95 8.22
CA ARG A 100 -16.86 26.94 9.17
C ARG A 100 -16.86 26.42 10.60
N TRP A 101 -17.17 25.14 10.80
CA TRP A 101 -17.14 24.51 12.11
C TRP A 101 -15.70 24.42 12.66
N LEU A 102 -14.71 24.00 11.86
CA LEU A 102 -13.30 23.98 12.28
C LEU A 102 -12.72 25.40 12.54
N ALA A 103 -13.16 26.40 11.78
CA ALA A 103 -12.79 27.79 12.04
C ALA A 103 -13.30 28.25 13.41
N ARG A 104 -14.51 27.83 13.80
CA ARG A 104 -15.05 28.07 15.14
C ARG A 104 -14.27 27.35 16.23
N GLU A 105 -13.88 26.09 16.04
CA GLU A 105 -13.00 25.36 16.98
C GLU A 105 -11.73 26.17 17.28
N THR A 106 -11.10 26.69 16.23
CA THR A 106 -9.88 27.51 16.32
C THR A 106 -10.14 28.85 17.02
N ARG A 107 -11.24 29.54 16.67
CA ARG A 107 -11.65 30.80 17.31
C ARG A 107 -11.96 30.64 18.80
N GLU A 108 -12.53 29.50 19.19
CA GLU A 108 -12.82 29.13 20.58
C GLU A 108 -11.58 28.63 21.33
N LYS A 109 -10.38 28.73 20.72
CA LYS A 109 -9.09 28.31 21.30
C LYS A 109 -9.06 26.84 21.71
N ARG A 110 -9.84 25.99 21.04
CA ARG A 110 -9.77 24.54 21.24
C ARG A 110 -8.54 24.01 20.52
N THR A 111 -7.68 23.30 21.24
CA THR A 111 -6.55 22.59 20.63
C THR A 111 -7.07 21.36 19.91
N TRP A 112 -6.71 21.21 18.64
CA TRP A 112 -7.03 20.02 17.84
C TRP A 112 -5.84 19.61 16.98
N PHE A 113 -5.81 18.34 16.62
CA PHE A 113 -4.76 17.68 15.88
C PHE A 113 -5.27 17.13 14.55
N PRO A 114 -4.37 16.88 13.57
CA PRO A 114 -2.97 17.33 13.57
C PRO A 114 -2.87 18.87 13.44
N PRO A 115 -1.66 19.47 13.49
CA PRO A 115 -1.47 20.84 13.03
C PRO A 115 -2.11 21.06 11.65
N GLN A 116 -2.60 22.27 11.38
CA GLN A 116 -3.46 22.53 10.22
C GLN A 116 -2.79 22.11 8.91
N GLU A 117 -1.51 22.46 8.74
CA GLU A 117 -0.68 22.13 7.59
C GLU A 117 -0.55 20.62 7.34
N ASP A 118 -0.70 19.81 8.38
CA ASP A 118 -0.56 18.36 8.33
C ASP A 118 -1.88 17.63 8.02
N VAL A 119 -3.04 18.29 8.07
CA VAL A 119 -4.36 17.65 7.84
C VAL A 119 -4.42 16.84 6.54
N TYR A 120 -3.77 17.34 5.49
CA TYR A 120 -3.73 16.73 4.15
C TYR A 120 -2.43 16.00 3.82
N SER A 121 -1.56 15.71 4.80
CA SER A 121 -0.29 15.01 4.60
C SER A 121 -0.44 13.67 3.86
N TRP A 122 -1.54 12.95 4.09
CA TRP A 122 -1.88 11.71 3.36
C TRP A 122 -1.86 11.89 1.83
N SER A 123 -2.35 13.03 1.34
CA SER A 123 -2.47 13.31 -0.10
C SER A 123 -1.11 13.61 -0.73
N ARG A 124 -0.25 14.32 0.01
CA ARG A 124 1.10 14.73 -0.44
C ARG A 124 2.08 13.59 -0.40
N HIS A 125 1.97 12.71 0.60
CA HIS A 125 2.82 11.53 0.69
C HIS A 125 2.38 10.42 -0.27
N THR A 126 1.11 10.37 -0.64
CA THR A 126 0.57 9.39 -1.60
C THR A 126 -0.26 10.09 -2.68
N PRO A 127 0.36 10.70 -3.71
CA PRO A 127 -0.36 11.27 -4.84
C PRO A 127 -1.33 10.27 -5.47
N PHE A 128 -2.44 10.73 -6.04
CA PHE A 128 -3.54 9.87 -6.47
C PHE A 128 -3.11 8.71 -7.38
N HIS A 129 -2.17 8.98 -8.30
CA HIS A 129 -1.67 8.02 -9.28
C HIS A 129 -0.69 6.99 -8.71
N THR A 130 -0.14 7.21 -7.51
CA THR A 130 0.81 6.26 -6.88
C THR A 130 0.14 5.28 -5.93
N VAL A 131 -1.14 5.48 -5.57
CA VAL A 131 -1.91 4.60 -4.67
C VAL A 131 -1.93 3.15 -5.17
N LYS A 132 -1.36 2.23 -4.38
CA LYS A 132 -1.41 0.77 -4.56
C LYS A 132 -2.21 0.08 -3.46
N VAL A 133 -2.14 0.62 -2.24
CA VAL A 133 -2.81 0.10 -1.04
C VAL A 133 -3.53 1.25 -0.33
N VAL A 134 -4.71 1.00 0.23
CA VAL A 134 -5.45 1.91 1.11
C VAL A 134 -5.60 1.26 2.47
N ILE A 135 -5.13 1.93 3.53
CA ILE A 135 -5.33 1.51 4.92
C ILE A 135 -6.18 2.58 5.61
N VAL A 136 -7.32 2.16 6.16
CA VAL A 136 -8.31 3.06 6.74
C VAL A 136 -8.22 3.07 8.27
N GLY A 137 -7.83 4.20 8.84
CA GLY A 137 -7.93 4.48 10.28
C GLY A 137 -9.25 5.15 10.66
N GLN A 138 -9.52 5.31 11.95
CA GLN A 138 -10.75 5.93 12.44
C GLN A 138 -10.58 7.44 12.60
N ASP A 139 -9.83 7.87 13.61
CA ASP A 139 -9.47 9.25 13.92
C ASP A 139 -7.95 9.40 14.08
N PRO A 140 -7.41 10.63 14.02
CA PRO A 140 -6.01 10.88 14.35
C PRO A 140 -5.75 10.55 15.82
N TYR A 141 -4.49 10.29 16.16
CA TYR A 141 -4.10 10.25 17.57
C TYR A 141 -4.34 11.61 18.24
N HIS A 142 -4.98 11.58 19.41
CA HIS A 142 -5.47 12.77 20.09
C HIS A 142 -4.54 13.32 21.17
N ASN A 143 -3.34 12.76 21.39
CA ASN A 143 -2.38 13.35 22.33
C ASN A 143 -1.36 14.23 21.60
N ASN A 144 -0.72 15.11 22.38
CA ASN A 144 0.29 16.04 21.91
C ASN A 144 1.37 15.33 21.09
N SER A 145 1.74 15.95 19.97
CA SER A 145 2.84 15.53 19.09
C SER A 145 2.69 14.14 18.44
N GLN A 146 1.50 13.52 18.48
CA GLN A 146 1.29 12.21 17.86
C GLN A 146 0.83 12.31 16.41
N ALA A 147 -0.30 12.96 16.15
CA ALA A 147 -0.90 13.00 14.83
C ALA A 147 -0.19 13.96 13.89
N HIS A 148 0.06 13.49 12.66
CA HIS A 148 0.69 14.26 11.59
C HIS A 148 0.06 14.04 10.21
N GLY A 149 -1.22 13.67 10.20
CA GLY A 149 -2.02 13.53 8.98
C GLY A 149 -1.92 12.19 8.25
N LEU A 150 -1.25 11.19 8.85
CA LEU A 150 -1.20 9.81 8.35
C LEU A 150 -1.83 8.86 9.38
N ALA A 151 -2.73 7.98 8.94
CA ALA A 151 -3.32 6.95 9.80
C ALA A 151 -2.25 6.04 10.41
N PHE A 152 -2.41 5.67 11.68
CA PHE A 152 -1.52 4.82 12.48
C PHE A 152 -0.08 5.34 12.70
N SER A 153 0.33 6.43 12.05
CA SER A 153 1.71 6.91 12.11
C SER A 153 1.90 8.00 13.16
N VAL A 154 3.08 8.02 13.78
CA VAL A 154 3.56 9.07 14.70
C VAL A 154 4.97 9.51 14.31
N ARG A 155 5.34 10.76 14.64
CA ARG A 155 6.71 11.28 14.44
C ARG A 155 7.59 10.96 15.64
N ALA A 156 8.89 10.88 15.41
CA ALA A 156 9.86 10.88 16.52
C ALA A 156 9.70 12.17 17.34
N PRO A 157 9.90 12.13 18.67
CA PRO A 157 10.34 10.99 19.48
C PRO A 157 9.21 10.09 20.00
N THR A 158 7.97 10.28 19.55
CA THR A 158 6.81 9.51 20.05
C THR A 158 6.96 8.02 19.71
N PRO A 159 6.92 7.11 20.70
CA PRO A 159 6.93 5.68 20.46
C PRO A 159 5.69 5.22 19.70
N ALA A 160 5.82 4.15 18.92
CA ALA A 160 4.73 3.47 18.24
C ALA A 160 3.59 3.16 19.24
N PRO A 161 2.36 3.65 18.99
CA PRO A 161 1.22 3.34 19.83
C PRO A 161 0.88 1.84 19.80
N PRO A 162 0.09 1.33 20.76
CA PRO A 162 -0.18 -0.11 20.87
C PRO A 162 -0.69 -0.77 19.59
N SER A 163 -1.60 -0.11 18.87
CA SER A 163 -2.10 -0.61 17.58
C SER A 163 -0.99 -0.75 16.53
N LEU A 164 -0.08 0.22 16.43
CA LEU A 164 1.03 0.16 15.49
C LEU A 164 2.03 -0.94 15.85
N ARG A 165 2.30 -1.14 17.14
CA ARG A 165 3.13 -2.27 17.59
C ARG A 165 2.51 -3.62 17.19
N ASN A 166 1.19 -3.73 17.26
CA ASN A 166 0.49 -4.94 16.80
C ASN A 166 0.57 -5.12 15.28
N MET A 167 0.58 -4.02 14.50
CA MET A 167 0.87 -4.07 13.06
C MET A 167 2.28 -4.60 12.80
N TYR A 168 3.29 -4.20 13.58
CA TYR A 168 4.65 -4.73 13.46
C TYR A 168 4.73 -6.23 13.78
N ILE A 169 3.96 -6.73 14.75
CA ILE A 169 3.87 -8.18 15.03
C ILE A 169 3.29 -8.93 13.83
N CYS A 170 2.17 -8.45 13.27
CA CYS A 170 1.59 -9.05 12.07
C CYS A 170 2.57 -9.01 10.89
N LEU A 171 3.26 -7.89 10.70
CA LEU A 171 4.22 -7.74 9.61
C LEU A 171 5.44 -8.66 9.76
N LYS A 172 5.91 -8.88 10.99
CA LYS A 172 6.99 -9.85 11.28
C LYS A 172 6.57 -11.30 11.00
N ASN A 173 5.30 -11.63 11.24
CA ASN A 173 4.75 -12.94 10.90
C ASN A 173 4.63 -13.13 9.37
N ASP A 174 4.29 -12.07 8.64
CA ASP A 174 4.22 -12.09 7.18
C ASP A 174 5.62 -12.11 6.52
N TYR A 175 6.57 -11.36 7.09
CA TYR A 175 7.95 -11.20 6.65
C TYR A 175 8.92 -11.37 7.83
N PRO A 176 9.46 -12.59 8.06
CA PRO A 176 10.41 -12.84 9.14
C PRO A 176 11.68 -11.98 9.09
N SER A 177 12.04 -11.43 7.93
CA SER A 177 13.14 -10.47 7.74
C SER A 177 12.84 -9.06 8.27
N PHE A 178 11.57 -8.73 8.53
CA PHE A 178 11.19 -7.39 9.01
C PHE A 178 11.88 -7.03 10.32
N VAL A 179 12.44 -5.82 10.38
CA VAL A 179 13.04 -5.25 11.58
C VAL A 179 12.22 -4.02 11.99
N PRO A 180 11.70 -3.96 13.23
CA PRO A 180 11.00 -2.78 13.71
C PRO A 180 11.97 -1.58 13.77
N PRO A 181 11.47 -0.36 13.55
CA PRO A 181 12.31 0.84 13.56
C PRO A 181 12.99 1.06 14.93
N PRO A 182 14.18 1.66 14.96
CA PRO A 182 14.90 1.96 16.20
C PRO A 182 14.10 2.92 17.10
N ALA A 183 14.50 3.00 18.38
CA ALA A 183 13.85 3.83 19.39
C ALA A 183 12.32 3.61 19.52
N LYS A 184 11.82 2.43 19.12
CA LYS A 184 10.39 2.10 19.10
C LYS A 184 9.59 3.06 18.20
N GLY A 185 10.18 3.56 17.11
CA GLY A 185 9.57 4.57 16.23
C GLY A 185 8.27 4.14 15.53
N GLY A 186 7.51 5.12 15.04
CA GLY A 186 6.21 4.91 14.42
C GLY A 186 5.96 5.66 13.11
N LEU A 187 7.02 6.10 12.43
CA LEU A 187 6.91 6.90 11.22
C LEU A 187 6.65 6.01 10.00
N LEU A 188 5.49 6.15 9.36
CA LEU A 188 5.06 5.34 8.21
C LEU A 188 5.12 6.08 6.88
N THR A 189 5.77 7.26 6.86
CA THR A 189 6.05 7.99 5.61
C THR A 189 6.75 7.13 4.54
N PRO A 190 7.67 6.19 4.87
CA PRO A 190 8.22 5.28 3.86
C PRO A 190 7.15 4.46 3.13
N TRP A 191 6.15 3.92 3.84
CA TRP A 191 5.03 3.20 3.21
C TRP A 191 4.19 4.11 2.34
N ALA A 192 3.87 5.32 2.82
CA ALA A 192 3.08 6.28 2.06
C ALA A 192 3.73 6.63 0.72
N ARG A 193 5.04 6.91 0.73
CA ARG A 193 5.84 7.17 -0.48
C ARG A 193 5.90 5.98 -1.44
N ARG A 194 5.70 4.75 -0.94
CA ARG A 194 5.64 3.51 -1.73
C ARG A 194 4.21 3.17 -2.21
N GLY A 195 3.27 4.10 -2.11
CA GLY A 195 1.91 3.95 -2.63
C GLY A 195 0.87 3.49 -1.61
N VAL A 196 1.17 3.56 -0.31
CA VAL A 196 0.21 3.20 0.75
C VAL A 196 -0.54 4.44 1.22
N LEU A 197 -1.78 4.61 0.78
CA LEU A 197 -2.67 5.66 1.25
C LEU A 197 -3.11 5.38 2.70
N LEU A 198 -2.48 6.05 3.66
CA LEU A 198 -2.77 5.99 5.10
C LEU A 198 -3.78 7.09 5.50
N ILE A 199 -5.07 6.80 5.44
CA ILE A 199 -6.14 7.79 5.64
C ILE A 199 -7.05 7.46 6.82
N ASN A 200 -7.36 8.44 7.66
CA ASN A 200 -8.36 8.29 8.72
C ASN A 200 -9.76 8.66 8.19
N THR A 201 -10.83 8.07 8.74
CA THR A 201 -12.21 8.48 8.40
C THR A 201 -12.54 9.89 8.86
N CYS A 202 -12.01 10.30 10.01
CA CYS A 202 -12.01 11.68 10.48
C CYS A 202 -10.58 12.23 10.38
N LEU A 203 -10.38 13.41 9.78
CA LEU A 203 -9.02 13.95 9.56
C LEU A 203 -8.50 14.82 10.69
N THR A 204 -9.38 15.23 11.61
CA THR A 204 -9.00 16.05 12.77
C THR A 204 -9.65 15.54 14.06
N VAL A 205 -9.12 15.93 15.22
CA VAL A 205 -9.62 15.55 16.55
C VAL A 205 -9.18 16.56 17.59
N ARG A 206 -9.98 16.89 18.60
CA ARG A 206 -9.53 17.70 19.73
C ARG A 206 -8.47 16.97 20.54
N ALA A 207 -7.60 17.74 21.18
CA ALA A 207 -6.63 17.21 22.11
C ALA A 207 -7.34 16.46 23.25
N HIS A 208 -6.90 15.24 23.50
CA HIS A 208 -7.37 14.34 24.57
C HIS A 208 -8.84 13.90 24.49
N GLU A 209 -9.56 14.23 23.41
CA GLU A 209 -10.96 13.85 23.21
C GLU A 209 -11.11 13.04 21.91
N ALA A 210 -10.91 11.72 21.98
CA ALA A 210 -11.11 10.81 20.86
C ALA A 210 -12.53 10.97 20.26
N ASN A 211 -12.65 10.85 18.93
CA ASN A 211 -13.91 11.03 18.19
C ASN A 211 -14.62 12.40 18.34
N SER A 212 -14.01 13.41 18.96
CA SER A 212 -14.63 14.73 19.18
C SER A 212 -15.07 15.47 17.90
N HIS A 213 -14.48 15.13 16.75
CA HIS A 213 -14.80 15.71 15.44
C HIS A 213 -15.63 14.78 14.55
N ALA A 214 -16.08 13.64 15.08
CA ALA A 214 -16.91 12.70 14.34
C ALA A 214 -18.26 13.32 13.98
N ASN A 215 -18.82 12.92 12.84
CA ASN A 215 -20.09 13.38 12.27
C ASN A 215 -20.15 14.87 11.91
N HIS A 216 -19.00 15.56 11.83
CA HIS A 216 -18.93 16.96 11.41
C HIS A 216 -18.65 17.14 9.90
N GLY A 217 -18.50 16.05 9.15
CA GLY A 217 -18.43 16.08 7.67
C GLY A 217 -17.20 15.38 7.09
N TRP A 218 -16.18 15.10 7.91
CA TRP A 218 -14.96 14.43 7.44
C TRP A 218 -15.25 13.06 6.84
N GLU A 219 -16.16 12.30 7.42
CA GLU A 219 -16.50 10.95 6.98
C GLU A 219 -17.06 10.92 5.57
N ARG A 220 -17.78 11.97 5.17
CA ARG A 220 -18.28 12.11 3.80
C ARG A 220 -17.14 12.41 2.85
N PHE A 221 -16.29 13.37 3.21
CA PHE A 221 -15.12 13.74 2.41
C PHE A 221 -14.16 12.55 2.21
N THR A 222 -13.81 11.83 3.28
CA THR A 222 -12.90 10.69 3.21
C THR A 222 -13.54 9.47 2.54
N GLN A 223 -14.86 9.30 2.65
CA GLN A 223 -15.58 8.32 1.82
C GLN A 223 -15.44 8.67 0.33
N ARG A 224 -15.55 9.95 -0.04
CA ARG A 224 -15.34 10.38 -1.43
C ARG A 224 -13.92 10.06 -1.93
N VAL A 225 -12.91 10.20 -1.07
CA VAL A 225 -11.52 9.79 -1.38
C VAL A 225 -11.45 8.29 -1.68
N ILE A 226 -12.05 7.44 -0.83
CA ILE A 226 -12.10 5.98 -1.01
C ILE A 226 -12.83 5.62 -2.32
N ASP A 227 -13.97 6.25 -2.57
CA ASP A 227 -14.78 6.02 -3.78
C ASP A 227 -14.02 6.44 -5.05
N LEU A 228 -13.26 7.54 -5.00
CA LEU A 228 -12.40 7.95 -6.12
C LEU A 228 -11.32 6.91 -6.39
N VAL A 229 -10.67 6.37 -5.36
CA VAL A 229 -9.69 5.28 -5.56
C VAL A 229 -10.34 4.07 -6.21
N ALA A 230 -11.48 3.61 -5.68
CA ALA A 230 -12.20 2.44 -6.21
C ALA A 230 -12.65 2.66 -7.67
N THR A 231 -13.19 3.84 -7.97
CA THR A 231 -13.74 4.10 -9.32
C THR A 231 -12.66 4.45 -10.34
N LYS A 232 -11.62 5.21 -9.97
CA LYS A 232 -10.67 5.81 -10.93
C LYS A 232 -9.34 5.05 -11.07
N ARG A 233 -8.93 4.19 -10.12
CA ARG A 233 -7.71 3.38 -10.29
C ARG A 233 -7.96 2.17 -11.18
N ALA A 234 -7.51 2.24 -12.43
CA ALA A 234 -7.81 1.24 -13.46
C ALA A 234 -7.20 -0.13 -13.16
N ARG A 235 -5.95 -0.18 -12.70
CA ARG A 235 -5.22 -1.44 -12.41
C ARG A 235 -5.73 -2.17 -11.16
N GLY A 236 -6.64 -1.56 -10.41
CA GLY A 236 -7.09 -2.03 -9.10
C GLY A 236 -6.09 -1.66 -8.00
N VAL A 237 -6.54 -1.73 -6.75
CA VAL A 237 -5.73 -1.48 -5.55
C VAL A 237 -6.13 -2.45 -4.44
N VAL A 238 -5.31 -2.56 -3.41
CA VAL A 238 -5.65 -3.30 -2.19
C VAL A 238 -6.29 -2.38 -1.17
N PHE A 239 -7.44 -2.73 -0.61
CA PHE A 239 -8.05 -2.07 0.54
C PHE A 239 -7.89 -2.94 1.79
N MET A 240 -7.19 -2.43 2.79
CA MET A 240 -7.08 -3.05 4.12
C MET A 240 -8.03 -2.35 5.09
N ALA A 241 -9.07 -3.07 5.48
CA ALA A 241 -10.13 -2.57 6.36
C ALA A 241 -10.14 -3.36 7.66
N TRP A 242 -9.52 -2.80 8.70
CA TRP A 242 -9.37 -3.44 10.00
C TRP A 242 -10.41 -2.94 11.00
N GLY A 243 -11.25 -3.84 11.49
CA GLY A 243 -12.37 -3.53 12.37
C GLY A 243 -13.64 -3.11 11.62
N THR A 244 -14.76 -3.16 12.34
CA THR A 244 -16.10 -2.86 11.80
C THR A 244 -16.20 -1.45 11.18
N PRO A 245 -15.67 -0.37 11.78
CA PRO A 245 -15.76 0.96 11.18
C PRO A 245 -15.12 1.04 9.80
N ALA A 246 -13.87 0.56 9.65
CA ALA A 246 -13.19 0.52 8.35
C ALA A 246 -13.90 -0.41 7.37
N GLY A 247 -14.37 -1.58 7.84
CA GLY A 247 -15.10 -2.55 7.02
C GLY A 247 -16.35 -1.97 6.35
N LYS A 248 -17.07 -1.07 7.04
CA LYS A 248 -18.26 -0.37 6.49
C LYS A 248 -17.91 0.58 5.35
N ARG A 249 -16.70 1.16 5.32
CA ARG A 249 -16.27 2.13 4.29
C ARG A 249 -15.96 1.49 2.94
N VAL A 250 -15.64 0.20 2.94
CA VAL A 250 -15.23 -0.55 1.74
C VAL A 250 -16.30 -1.52 1.23
N VAL A 251 -17.55 -1.44 1.74
CA VAL A 251 -18.64 -2.35 1.34
C VAL A 251 -18.98 -2.24 -0.15
N LYS A 252 -18.86 -1.04 -0.72
CA LYS A 252 -19.18 -0.77 -2.13
C LYS A 252 -17.98 -0.97 -3.07
N VAL A 253 -16.82 -1.36 -2.55
CA VAL A 253 -15.64 -1.62 -3.38
C VAL A 253 -15.87 -2.90 -4.17
N ASP A 254 -15.68 -2.82 -5.49
CA ASP A 254 -15.78 -3.96 -6.39
C ASP A 254 -14.60 -4.93 -6.16
N GLY A 255 -14.90 -6.10 -5.60
CA GLY A 255 -13.93 -7.16 -5.32
C GLY A 255 -13.39 -7.90 -6.55
N GLY A 256 -13.99 -7.71 -7.74
CA GLY A 256 -13.42 -8.23 -9.00
C GLY A 256 -12.27 -7.36 -9.50
N LYS A 257 -12.38 -6.05 -9.26
CA LYS A 257 -11.36 -5.06 -9.66
C LYS A 257 -10.29 -4.84 -8.60
N HIS A 258 -10.68 -4.85 -7.32
CA HIS A 258 -9.82 -4.55 -6.18
C HIS A 258 -9.71 -5.75 -5.24
N LEU A 259 -8.62 -5.83 -4.48
CA LEU A 259 -8.55 -6.75 -3.35
C LEU A 259 -9.05 -6.07 -2.09
N VAL A 260 -10.00 -6.67 -1.37
CA VAL A 260 -10.48 -6.17 -0.08
C VAL A 260 -10.11 -7.16 1.03
N LEU A 261 -9.19 -6.76 1.91
CA LEU A 261 -8.72 -7.55 3.04
C LEU A 261 -9.35 -7.01 4.34
N LYS A 262 -10.09 -7.87 5.04
CA LYS A 262 -10.80 -7.54 6.28
C LYS A 262 -10.31 -8.39 7.45
N ALA A 263 -10.05 -7.75 8.58
CA ALA A 263 -9.71 -8.42 9.84
C ALA A 263 -10.26 -7.61 11.03
N VAL A 264 -10.09 -8.12 12.24
CA VAL A 264 -10.31 -7.34 13.47
C VAL A 264 -9.33 -6.16 13.54
N HIS A 265 -9.61 -5.15 14.35
CA HIS A 265 -8.74 -3.97 14.46
C HIS A 265 -7.40 -4.34 15.16
N PRO A 266 -6.27 -3.69 14.84
CA PRO A 266 -4.98 -3.90 15.53
C PRO A 266 -4.94 -3.43 16.99
N SER A 267 -6.02 -2.85 17.53
CA SER A 267 -6.06 -2.40 18.93
C SER A 267 -5.83 -3.58 19.89
N PRO A 268 -5.18 -3.37 21.06
CA PRO A 268 -5.07 -4.41 22.09
C PRO A 268 -6.39 -5.09 22.46
N LEU A 269 -7.52 -4.36 22.36
CA LEU A 269 -8.86 -4.89 22.64
C LEU A 269 -9.34 -5.95 21.64
N SER A 270 -8.67 -6.09 20.50
CA SER A 270 -9.11 -6.96 19.40
C SER A 270 -8.01 -7.75 18.70
N ALA A 271 -6.75 -7.35 18.79
CA ALA A 271 -5.68 -7.92 17.99
C ALA A 271 -5.50 -9.44 18.18
N SER A 272 -5.68 -9.94 19.40
CA SER A 272 -5.62 -11.37 19.72
C SER A 272 -6.71 -12.21 19.04
N ARG A 273 -7.80 -11.58 18.56
CA ARG A 273 -8.90 -12.25 17.84
C ARG A 273 -8.58 -12.49 16.35
N GLY A 274 -7.30 -12.60 16.00
CA GLY A 274 -6.85 -12.98 14.65
C GLY A 274 -6.22 -11.87 13.81
N PHE A 275 -5.86 -10.71 14.38
CA PHE A 275 -5.10 -9.70 13.63
C PHE A 275 -3.66 -10.14 13.35
N PHE A 276 -2.98 -10.69 14.37
CA PHE A 276 -1.55 -11.02 14.29
C PHE A 276 -1.17 -12.01 13.19
N THR A 277 -2.11 -12.85 12.74
CA THR A 277 -1.88 -13.92 11.75
C THR A 277 -2.74 -13.73 10.50
N CYS A 278 -3.28 -12.53 10.27
CA CYS A 278 -4.20 -12.31 9.15
C CYS A 278 -3.54 -12.43 7.76
N GLY A 279 -2.22 -12.26 7.67
CA GLY A 279 -1.47 -12.40 6.40
C GLY A 279 -1.61 -11.22 5.46
N HIS A 280 -2.13 -10.07 5.92
CA HIS A 280 -2.59 -9.01 5.02
C HIS A 280 -1.45 -8.35 4.23
N PHE A 281 -0.27 -8.14 4.81
CA PHE A 281 0.84 -7.48 4.11
C PHE A 281 1.42 -8.38 3.02
N LYS A 282 1.50 -9.69 3.28
CA LYS A 282 1.90 -10.70 2.29
C LYS A 282 0.87 -10.83 1.16
N LYS A 283 -0.40 -11.06 1.50
CA LYS A 283 -1.50 -11.17 0.53
C LYS A 283 -1.64 -9.93 -0.36
N ALA A 284 -1.39 -8.75 0.20
CA ALA A 284 -1.40 -7.50 -0.57
C ALA A 284 -0.31 -7.51 -1.64
N ASN A 285 0.93 -7.85 -1.29
CA ASN A 285 2.03 -7.90 -2.27
C ASN A 285 1.82 -8.99 -3.31
N GLU A 286 1.43 -10.20 -2.90
CA GLU A 286 1.10 -11.29 -3.83
C GLU A 286 0.07 -10.83 -4.88
N TRP A 287 -0.99 -10.15 -4.45
CA TRP A 287 -1.99 -9.62 -5.38
C TRP A 287 -1.47 -8.45 -6.22
N LEU A 288 -0.66 -7.56 -5.64
CA LEU A 288 -0.06 -6.45 -6.37
C LEU A 288 0.83 -6.95 -7.51
N VAL A 289 1.61 -8.01 -7.32
CA VAL A 289 2.40 -8.63 -8.40
C VAL A 289 1.52 -9.05 -9.56
N THR A 290 0.36 -9.68 -9.29
CA THR A 290 -0.58 -10.08 -10.37
C THR A 290 -1.16 -8.91 -11.18
N ARG A 291 -1.15 -7.69 -10.63
CA ARG A 291 -1.73 -6.48 -11.25
C ARG A 291 -0.68 -5.52 -11.80
N TYR A 292 0.49 -5.48 -11.18
CA TYR A 292 1.53 -4.50 -11.41
C TYR A 292 2.81 -5.09 -12.02
N GLY A 293 2.96 -6.43 -12.02
CA GLY A 293 4.20 -7.12 -12.37
C GLY A 293 5.17 -7.18 -11.20
N GLU A 294 6.30 -7.85 -11.39
CA GLU A 294 7.43 -7.84 -10.45
C GLU A 294 7.94 -6.40 -10.24
N GLY A 295 8.25 -6.05 -9.00
CA GLY A 295 8.54 -4.66 -8.58
C GLY A 295 7.29 -3.81 -8.32
N GLY A 296 6.10 -4.37 -8.57
CA GLY A 296 4.80 -3.78 -8.26
C GLY A 296 4.45 -3.75 -6.77
N GLU A 297 5.15 -4.53 -5.96
CA GLU A 297 4.97 -4.68 -4.52
C GLU A 297 5.16 -3.38 -3.74
N VAL A 298 4.73 -3.43 -2.47
CA VAL A 298 5.13 -2.46 -1.46
C VAL A 298 6.22 -3.11 -0.60
N ASP A 299 7.40 -2.50 -0.57
CA ASP A 299 8.38 -2.82 0.46
C ASP A 299 7.89 -2.27 1.80
N TRP A 300 7.65 -3.15 2.78
CA TRP A 300 7.16 -2.80 4.10
C TRP A 300 8.27 -2.47 5.11
N ALA A 301 9.55 -2.46 4.71
CA ALA A 301 10.64 -2.04 5.58
C ALA A 301 10.49 -0.57 6.01
N LEU A 302 10.81 -0.28 7.28
CA LEU A 302 10.76 1.07 7.87
C LEU A 302 12.15 1.61 8.26
N VAL A 303 13.18 0.77 8.14
CA VAL A 303 14.57 1.14 8.36
C VAL A 303 15.17 1.59 7.03
N GLU A 304 15.92 2.68 7.05
CA GLU A 304 16.61 3.20 5.87
C GLU A 304 17.62 2.17 5.34
N GLY A 305 17.66 1.97 4.03
CA GLY A 305 18.49 0.95 3.39
C GLY A 305 18.03 -0.50 3.58
N GLY A 306 17.02 -0.77 4.42
CA GLY A 306 16.45 -2.11 4.60
C GLY A 306 15.35 -2.44 3.59
N SER A 307 15.14 -3.74 3.36
CA SER A 307 14.02 -4.28 2.57
C SER A 307 13.44 -5.54 3.19
N VAL A 308 12.13 -5.76 3.05
CA VAL A 308 11.50 -7.05 3.40
C VAL A 308 11.32 -7.99 2.22
N LEU A 309 11.55 -7.52 0.99
CA LEU A 309 11.28 -8.29 -0.24
C LEU A 309 12.42 -9.26 -0.62
N GLY A 310 13.49 -9.31 0.18
CA GLY A 310 14.72 -10.05 -0.13
C GLY A 310 15.62 -9.27 -1.10
N GLU A 311 16.90 -9.61 -1.17
CA GLU A 311 17.72 -9.19 -2.30
C GLU A 311 17.10 -9.84 -3.55
N ALA A 312 16.64 -9.02 -4.49
CA ALA A 312 16.45 -9.50 -5.85
C ALA A 312 17.77 -10.16 -6.24
N ALA A 313 17.76 -11.47 -6.50
CA ALA A 313 18.95 -12.23 -6.82
C ALA A 313 19.74 -11.47 -7.89
N VAL A 314 20.82 -10.80 -7.47
CA VAL A 314 21.82 -10.31 -8.39
C VAL A 314 22.44 -11.60 -8.89
N VAL A 315 22.08 -11.98 -10.11
CA VAL A 315 22.83 -12.99 -10.85
C VAL A 315 24.17 -12.31 -11.12
N GLU A 316 25.12 -12.47 -10.20
CA GLU A 316 26.51 -12.23 -10.50
C GLU A 316 26.88 -13.25 -11.57
N GLU A 317 26.99 -12.79 -12.82
CA GLU A 317 27.69 -13.54 -13.84
C GLU A 317 29.12 -13.74 -13.35
N GLU A 318 29.44 -14.96 -12.91
CA GLU A 318 30.81 -15.39 -12.69
C GLU A 318 31.57 -15.23 -14.01
N VAL A 319 32.37 -14.17 -14.11
CA VAL A 319 33.37 -14.04 -15.16
C VAL A 319 34.52 -14.99 -14.79
N GLU A 320 34.58 -16.15 -15.44
CA GLU A 320 35.76 -17.01 -15.43
C GLU A 320 36.96 -16.23 -16.01
N GLU A 321 37.89 -15.81 -15.15
CA GLU A 321 39.19 -15.32 -15.61
C GLU A 321 40.04 -16.49 -16.13
N GLU A 322 40.19 -16.57 -17.46
CA GLU A 322 41.18 -17.41 -18.12
C GLU A 322 42.61 -16.99 -17.71
N ARG A 323 43.38 -17.94 -17.16
CA ARG A 323 44.79 -17.76 -16.82
C ARG A 323 45.64 -17.61 -18.09
N PRO A 324 46.59 -16.67 -18.17
CA PRO A 324 47.51 -16.61 -19.30
C PRO A 324 48.63 -17.65 -19.16
N VAL A 325 48.77 -18.48 -20.19
CA VAL A 325 49.91 -19.36 -20.43
C VAL A 325 51.10 -18.49 -20.87
N SER A 326 52.15 -18.40 -20.06
CA SER A 326 53.41 -17.77 -20.46
C SER A 326 54.42 -18.81 -20.97
N ARG A 327 54.93 -18.54 -22.17
CA ARG A 327 55.86 -19.36 -22.95
C ARG A 327 57.29 -18.86 -22.73
N LEU A 328 58.15 -19.75 -22.23
CA LEU A 328 59.60 -19.93 -22.46
C LEU A 328 60.51 -18.72 -22.74
N SER A 329 61.59 -18.64 -21.95
CA SER A 329 62.95 -18.40 -22.49
C SER A 329 64.03 -19.02 -21.59
N GLU A 330 64.98 -19.72 -22.23
CA GLU A 330 66.18 -20.41 -21.74
C GLU A 330 67.11 -19.47 -20.93
N THR A 331 68.02 -19.91 -20.04
CA THR A 331 69.34 -20.48 -20.40
C THR A 331 70.13 -20.86 -19.10
N VAL A 332 70.45 -22.15 -18.94
CA VAL A 332 71.76 -22.75 -18.57
C VAL A 332 72.42 -22.52 -17.17
N LYS A 333 72.71 -23.64 -16.49
CA LYS A 333 74.00 -24.16 -15.92
C LYS A 333 73.94 -24.78 -14.50
N GLU A 334 74.25 -26.08 -14.48
CA GLU A 334 75.14 -26.84 -13.58
C GLU A 334 74.91 -26.83 -12.05
N GLY A 335 74.85 -28.03 -11.45
CA GLY A 335 75.38 -28.21 -10.09
C GLY A 335 74.81 -29.31 -9.19
N VAL A 336 75.23 -30.56 -9.41
CA VAL A 336 75.64 -31.52 -8.37
C VAL A 336 74.63 -32.07 -7.32
N ARG A 337 74.48 -33.40 -7.43
CA ARG A 337 74.11 -34.46 -6.46
C ARG A 337 74.29 -34.21 -4.94
N ARG A 338 73.50 -35.00 -4.19
CA ARG A 338 73.58 -35.47 -2.77
C ARG A 338 72.69 -34.66 -1.81
N GLY A 339 71.94 -35.27 -0.90
CA GLY A 339 71.91 -36.68 -0.52
C GLY A 339 70.86 -36.98 0.54
N LEU A 340 70.50 -38.26 0.55
CA LEU A 340 69.84 -39.04 1.59
C LEU A 340 70.38 -38.76 3.02
N ARG A 341 69.48 -38.57 4.01
CA ARG A 341 69.27 -39.41 5.23
C ARG A 341 68.80 -38.62 6.47
N LYS A 342 67.75 -39.19 7.08
CA LYS A 342 67.51 -39.48 8.53
C LYS A 342 67.45 -38.27 9.48
N THR A 343 66.54 -38.15 10.45
CA THR A 343 66.00 -39.07 11.48
C THR A 343 64.63 -38.50 11.92
N ALA A 344 63.51 -39.22 12.08
CA ALA A 344 63.17 -40.31 12.98
C ALA A 344 63.21 -39.97 14.49
N ALA A 345 62.09 -40.29 15.15
CA ALA A 345 61.82 -40.42 16.59
C ALA A 345 61.52 -39.13 17.37
N ALA A 346 60.59 -39.09 18.32
CA ALA A 346 59.56 -40.02 18.80
C ALA A 346 58.93 -39.35 20.05
N GLU A 347 57.62 -39.56 20.24
CA GLU A 347 56.96 -39.88 21.53
C GLU A 347 57.03 -38.83 22.68
N GLU A 348 56.08 -38.69 23.61
CA GLU A 348 54.77 -39.29 23.90
C GLU A 348 54.18 -38.48 25.09
N VAL A 349 52.84 -38.42 25.19
CA VAL A 349 51.98 -38.70 26.37
C VAL A 349 52.17 -37.79 27.62
N GLU A 350 51.15 -37.19 28.26
CA GLU A 350 49.94 -37.75 28.92
C GLU A 350 49.05 -36.55 29.34
N ASN A 351 47.76 -36.47 28.98
CA ASN A 351 46.57 -36.91 29.74
C ASN A 351 46.43 -36.35 31.17
N VAL A 352 45.30 -35.68 31.49
CA VAL A 352 44.36 -35.96 32.60
C VAL A 352 43.13 -35.04 32.48
N ALA A 353 41.98 -35.62 32.87
CA ALA A 353 40.57 -35.27 32.63
C ALA A 353 39.98 -34.26 33.69
N PRO A 354 38.65 -34.01 33.69
CA PRO A 354 38.00 -32.83 34.27
C PRO A 354 37.44 -33.03 35.69
N GLU A 355 37.03 -31.93 36.35
CA GLU A 355 36.17 -31.92 37.54
C GLU A 355 34.93 -31.04 37.32
N GLU A 356 33.78 -31.59 37.72
CA GLU A 356 32.48 -30.95 37.97
C GLU A 356 32.37 -30.49 39.44
N GLU A 357 31.18 -29.99 39.82
CA GLU A 357 30.69 -29.47 41.11
C GLU A 357 30.74 -27.93 41.21
N GLU A 358 29.68 -27.18 41.55
CA GLU A 358 28.35 -27.46 42.13
C GLU A 358 27.39 -26.31 41.76
#